data_AF-A0A448YGY5-F1
#
_entry.id   AF-A0A448YGY5-F1
#
_cell.length_a   1.000
_cell.length_b   1.000
_cell.length_c   1.000
_cell.angle_alpha   90.00
_cell.angle_beta   90.00
_cell.angle_gamma   90.00
#
_symmetry.space_group_name_H-M   'P 1'
#
loop_
_entity.id
_entity.type
_entity.pdbx_description
1 polymer ?
#
loop_
_entity_poly.entity_id
_entity_poly.type
_entity_poly.pdbx_seq_one_letter_code
_entity_poly.pdbx_strand_id
1 'polypeptide(L)'
;MTPSSQQRLFLERQNRDPRPIRDRNFQAKMQRDLFEYLSNQKFDIEMKQQLTARTMKSPTQKEFVLIFQFLYKKLDPGYRFVRSVEQDIYSILKFVEYPYLDNINKSQLSAVGGTNWPNFLAMLHWLLQLVIGMQAFDNMNLNNMPKEDQNGGGLGSNNNSVVFTKNIEDSVILRENTMLDRLFTSFALKSYKSYLMTGADDYSAYFAEMEREYGNCTQDIVEKTERLAEENDRLASELDDKAAEHKELHSKVERTRALETDVSKFQRYVDLQRQRSKKWPSILEKAKKDIESIKESIKEAEVEKDRIINDLKDKGFTLKDIEQMHKERAQLSSTFDSVEEKQRQISNFIEERHSTLKQSYEAFEGLLKTYNAGVYSILDTVKLPDIPKLTVTSFSDDLVNDESKLGLKPDEMVPELEQLNVKAQLGELKEAVQKSHLHNRDECIQLQENLDDLKLKSVSLKDQLEELEDRLAKSKKDYSELNEQKTAEVAADQDQLEKCSNDTRQMASQLEEDRKQLEEEFSSAQAEVKRLTTELSEQRNELLIELANGMGYAVSFKTGVMGDLEGCNEALVGELTERTSGTS
;
A
#
# COMPACT_ATOMS: atom_id res chain seq x y z
N MET A 1 -4.35 12.15 -19.68
CA MET A 1 -3.15 11.72 -20.43
C MET A 1 -2.72 10.31 -20.02
N THR A 2 -3.47 9.32 -20.50
CA THR A 2 -3.17 7.89 -20.38
C THR A 2 -1.73 7.60 -20.78
N PRO A 3 -0.91 6.92 -19.96
CA PRO A 3 0.34 6.37 -20.44
C PRO A 3 -0.02 5.25 -21.41
N SER A 4 0.43 5.40 -22.65
CA SER A 4 0.21 4.45 -23.73
C SER A 4 0.66 3.06 -23.29
N SER A 5 -0.24 2.09 -23.40
CA SER A 5 0.02 0.67 -23.23
C SER A 5 0.92 0.20 -24.37
N GLN A 6 2.23 0.43 -24.24
CA GLN A 6 3.25 -0.09 -25.16
C GLN A 6 4.68 0.00 -24.58
N GLN A 7 4.86 -0.16 -23.27
CA GLN A 7 6.16 -0.56 -22.73
C GLN A 7 6.32 -2.08 -22.89
N ARG A 8 6.50 -2.51 -24.14
CA ARG A 8 7.27 -3.74 -24.37
C ARG A 8 8.68 -3.43 -23.87
N LEU A 9 9.26 -4.35 -23.10
CA LEU A 9 10.66 -4.39 -22.67
C LEU A 9 11.61 -4.54 -23.89
N PHE A 10 11.49 -3.66 -24.86
CA PHE A 10 12.41 -3.57 -25.96
C PHE A 10 13.53 -2.65 -25.53
N LEU A 11 14.70 -3.23 -25.24
CA LEU A 11 15.94 -2.50 -25.38
C LEU A 11 15.87 -1.76 -26.71
N GLU A 12 16.00 -0.42 -26.69
CA GLU A 12 16.25 0.35 -27.90
C GLU A 12 17.31 -0.39 -28.71
N ARG A 13 17.04 -0.69 -29.99
CA ARG A 13 18.02 -1.29 -30.88
C ARG A 13 19.23 -0.37 -30.92
N GLN A 14 20.25 -0.68 -30.12
CA GLN A 14 21.49 0.08 -30.14
C GLN A 14 22.09 -0.08 -31.52
N ASN A 15 22.16 1.02 -32.26
CA ASN A 15 22.59 1.08 -33.66
C ASN A 15 24.06 0.63 -33.85
N ARG A 16 24.79 0.33 -32.77
CA ARG A 16 26.17 -0.15 -32.79
C ARG A 16 26.34 -1.31 -31.82
N ASP A 17 27.09 -2.32 -32.25
CA ASP A 17 27.46 -3.46 -31.42
C ASP A 17 28.38 -2.98 -30.28
N PRO A 18 27.97 -3.08 -29.00
CA PRO A 18 28.76 -2.63 -27.85
C PRO A 18 29.89 -3.60 -27.50
N ARG A 19 29.93 -4.81 -28.10
CA ARG A 19 30.95 -5.80 -27.81
C ARG A 19 32.29 -5.35 -28.40
N PRO A 20 33.43 -5.56 -27.68
CA PRO A 20 34.75 -5.22 -28.19
C PRO A 20 35.23 -6.28 -29.21
N ILE A 21 34.50 -6.42 -30.32
CA ILE A 21 34.71 -7.43 -31.37
C ILE A 21 36.10 -7.34 -32.04
N ARG A 22 36.76 -6.19 -31.96
CA ARG A 22 38.13 -5.97 -32.49
C ARG A 22 39.23 -6.28 -31.47
N ASP A 23 38.89 -6.44 -30.19
CA ASP A 23 39.85 -6.77 -29.15
C ASP A 23 40.30 -8.25 -29.27
N ARG A 24 41.62 -8.47 -29.24
CA ARG A 24 42.21 -9.78 -29.50
C ARG A 24 41.98 -10.77 -28.35
N ASN A 25 41.90 -10.29 -27.10
CA ASN A 25 41.62 -11.12 -25.94
C ASN A 25 40.15 -11.54 -25.94
N PHE A 26 39.25 -10.62 -26.29
CA PHE A 26 37.82 -10.92 -26.44
C PHE A 26 37.57 -11.94 -27.57
N GLN A 27 38.22 -11.78 -28.73
CA GLN A 27 38.16 -12.78 -29.80
C GLN A 27 38.68 -14.15 -29.35
N ALA A 28 39.81 -14.20 -28.64
CA ALA A 28 40.36 -15.45 -28.13
C ALA A 28 39.41 -16.15 -27.14
N LYS A 29 38.72 -15.37 -26.28
CA LYS A 29 37.68 -15.88 -25.39
C LYS A 29 36.52 -16.50 -26.19
N MET A 30 35.95 -15.75 -27.14
CA MET A 30 34.84 -16.26 -27.97
C MET A 30 35.20 -17.53 -28.74
N GLN A 31 36.42 -17.59 -29.29
CA GLN A 31 36.94 -18.76 -29.99
C GLN A 31 37.04 -19.98 -29.07
N ARG A 32 37.54 -19.78 -27.84
CA ARG A 32 37.66 -20.85 -26.85
C ARG A 32 36.29 -21.36 -26.42
N ASP A 33 35.38 -20.47 -26.05
CA ASP A 33 34.04 -20.82 -25.59
C ASP A 33 33.29 -21.63 -26.66
N LEU A 34 33.37 -21.19 -27.93
CA LEU A 34 32.77 -21.88 -29.07
C LEU A 34 33.42 -23.23 -29.34
N PHE A 35 34.75 -23.31 -29.33
CA PHE A 35 35.48 -24.55 -29.54
C PHE A 35 35.17 -25.61 -28.47
N GLU A 36 35.15 -25.20 -27.21
CA GLU A 36 34.84 -26.05 -26.06
C GLU A 36 33.42 -26.63 -26.15
N TYR A 37 32.43 -25.78 -26.42
CA TYR A 37 31.05 -26.22 -26.55
C TYR A 37 30.85 -27.21 -27.71
N LEU A 38 31.40 -26.90 -28.90
CA LEU A 38 31.28 -27.79 -30.07
C LEU A 38 31.95 -29.14 -29.82
N SER A 39 33.10 -29.15 -29.14
CA SER A 39 33.81 -30.38 -28.77
C SER A 39 32.99 -31.22 -27.78
N ASN A 40 32.42 -30.59 -26.75
CA ASN A 40 31.62 -31.26 -25.72
C ASN A 40 30.31 -31.84 -26.26
N GLN A 41 29.68 -31.15 -27.22
CA GLN A 41 28.42 -31.57 -27.84
C GLN A 41 28.59 -32.46 -29.07
N LYS A 42 29.79 -33.05 -29.27
CA LYS A 42 30.10 -34.02 -30.32
C LYS A 42 29.83 -33.49 -31.76
N PHE A 43 30.12 -32.22 -32.01
CA PHE A 43 29.99 -31.59 -33.33
C PHE A 43 30.63 -32.43 -34.45
N ASP A 44 31.84 -32.94 -34.20
CA ASP A 44 32.61 -33.72 -35.17
C ASP A 44 31.86 -34.97 -35.66
N ILE A 45 31.06 -35.58 -34.78
CA ILE A 45 30.28 -36.79 -35.07
C ILE A 45 28.98 -36.41 -35.79
N GLU A 46 28.27 -35.39 -35.30
CA GLU A 46 26.96 -35.00 -35.84
C GLU A 46 27.08 -34.39 -37.25
N MET A 47 28.07 -33.51 -37.46
CA MET A 47 28.27 -32.81 -38.73
C MET A 47 29.32 -33.44 -39.65
N LYS A 48 29.97 -34.53 -39.21
CA LYS A 48 31.03 -35.24 -39.96
C LYS A 48 32.16 -34.30 -40.43
N GLN A 49 32.50 -33.31 -39.61
CA GLN A 49 33.52 -32.29 -39.91
C GLN A 49 34.44 -32.15 -38.70
N GLN A 50 35.75 -32.37 -38.89
CA GLN A 50 36.72 -32.26 -37.80
C GLN A 50 36.95 -30.80 -37.37
N LEU A 51 36.85 -30.55 -36.07
CA LEU A 51 37.15 -29.25 -35.47
C LEU A 51 38.67 -29.07 -35.28
N THR A 52 39.28 -28.14 -36.01
CA THR A 52 40.70 -27.80 -35.85
C THR A 52 40.86 -26.43 -35.19
N ALA A 53 41.96 -26.20 -34.46
CA ALA A 53 42.27 -24.87 -33.90
C ALA A 53 42.36 -23.75 -34.96
N ARG A 54 42.57 -24.11 -36.23
CA ARG A 54 42.52 -23.20 -37.39
C ARG A 54 41.10 -22.72 -37.69
N THR A 55 40.10 -23.60 -37.55
CA THR A 55 38.69 -23.33 -37.88
C THR A 55 38.14 -22.14 -37.08
N MET A 56 38.63 -21.92 -35.85
CA MET A 56 38.20 -20.78 -35.02
C MET A 56 38.86 -19.45 -35.39
N LYS A 57 40.04 -19.49 -36.02
CA LYS A 57 40.78 -18.28 -36.44
C LYS A 57 40.44 -17.83 -37.85
N SER A 58 40.22 -18.79 -38.75
CA SER A 58 39.96 -18.53 -40.18
C SER A 58 39.17 -19.71 -40.77
N PRO A 59 37.86 -19.82 -40.55
CA PRO A 59 37.08 -20.92 -41.09
C PRO A 59 36.85 -20.76 -42.60
N THR A 60 36.68 -21.89 -43.26
CA THR A 60 36.09 -21.95 -44.59
C THR A 60 34.60 -21.64 -44.53
N GLN A 61 34.03 -21.24 -45.67
CA GLN A 61 32.58 -21.00 -45.80
C GLN A 61 31.76 -22.22 -45.36
N LYS A 62 32.20 -23.43 -45.76
CA LYS A 62 31.55 -24.69 -45.38
C LYS A 62 31.57 -24.92 -43.86
N GLU A 63 32.71 -24.69 -43.20
CA GLU A 63 32.82 -24.85 -41.75
C GLU A 63 31.92 -23.87 -41.00
N PHE A 64 31.89 -22.60 -41.42
CA PHE A 64 31.00 -21.61 -40.83
C PHE A 64 29.53 -22.02 -40.93
N VAL A 65 29.08 -22.44 -42.13
CA VAL A 65 27.71 -22.87 -42.36
C VAL A 65 27.35 -24.07 -41.48
N LEU A 66 28.24 -25.07 -41.37
CA LEU A 66 28.00 -26.24 -40.53
C LEU A 66 27.95 -25.88 -39.04
N ILE A 67 28.81 -24.98 -38.56
CA ILE A 67 28.77 -24.51 -37.17
C ILE A 67 27.46 -23.77 -36.89
N PHE A 68 27.03 -22.88 -37.79
CA PHE A 68 25.75 -22.17 -37.65
C PHE A 68 24.57 -23.15 -37.61
N GLN A 69 24.52 -24.10 -38.56
CA GLN A 69 23.45 -25.11 -38.59
C GLN A 69 23.41 -25.95 -37.32
N PHE A 70 24.58 -26.33 -36.79
CA PHE A 70 24.66 -27.12 -35.58
C PHE A 70 24.09 -26.35 -34.38
N LEU A 71 24.54 -25.12 -34.18
CA LEU A 71 24.04 -24.27 -33.09
C LEU A 71 22.54 -24.00 -33.23
N TYR A 72 22.08 -23.69 -34.44
CA TYR A 72 20.67 -23.40 -34.68
C TYR A 72 19.76 -24.63 -34.47
N LYS A 73 20.20 -25.83 -34.86
CA LYS A 73 19.45 -27.07 -34.56
C LYS A 73 19.32 -27.36 -33.06
N LYS A 74 20.22 -26.84 -32.22
CA LYS A 74 20.07 -26.95 -30.76
C LYS A 74 19.02 -25.97 -30.21
N LEU A 75 18.70 -24.91 -30.94
CA LEU A 75 17.61 -23.98 -30.60
C LEU A 75 16.27 -24.46 -31.15
N ASP A 76 16.25 -24.88 -32.42
CA ASP A 76 15.06 -25.37 -33.10
C ASP A 76 15.35 -26.74 -33.76
N PRO A 77 15.09 -27.85 -33.06
CA PRO A 77 15.23 -29.19 -33.61
C PRO A 77 14.30 -29.49 -34.79
N GLY A 78 13.21 -28.73 -34.95
CA GLY A 78 12.21 -28.90 -36.01
C GLY A 78 12.58 -28.23 -37.33
N TYR A 79 13.54 -27.29 -37.32
CA TYR A 79 13.90 -26.54 -38.50
C TYR A 79 14.61 -27.37 -39.57
N ARG A 80 14.13 -27.27 -40.82
CA ARG A 80 14.73 -27.93 -41.99
C ARG A 80 15.31 -26.91 -42.93
N PHE A 81 16.64 -26.88 -43.03
CA PHE A 81 17.35 -26.03 -43.99
C PHE A 81 17.04 -26.45 -45.44
N VAL A 82 16.56 -25.52 -46.25
CA VAL A 82 16.31 -25.73 -47.69
C VAL A 82 17.61 -25.46 -48.46
N ARG A 83 17.69 -25.84 -49.75
CA ARG A 83 18.94 -26.01 -50.55
C ARG A 83 19.95 -24.84 -50.52
N SER A 84 19.61 -23.63 -50.09
CA SER A 84 20.58 -22.54 -49.88
C SER A 84 20.57 -22.06 -48.43
N VAL A 85 21.31 -22.76 -47.58
CA VAL A 85 21.50 -22.44 -46.15
C VAL A 85 21.98 -20.99 -45.95
N GLU A 86 22.81 -20.50 -46.87
CA GLU A 86 23.41 -19.16 -46.81
C GLU A 86 22.37 -18.03 -46.91
N GLN A 87 21.30 -18.26 -47.69
CA GLN A 87 20.19 -17.33 -47.82
C GLN A 87 19.28 -17.36 -46.58
N ASP A 88 19.18 -18.53 -45.95
CA ASP A 88 18.39 -18.73 -44.74
C ASP A 88 19.05 -18.09 -43.52
N ILE A 89 20.39 -18.06 -43.42
CA ILE A 89 21.10 -17.48 -42.26
C ILE A 89 20.63 -16.06 -41.93
N TYR A 90 20.52 -15.19 -42.93
CA TYR A 90 20.05 -13.81 -42.70
C TYR A 90 18.59 -13.77 -42.21
N SER A 91 17.73 -14.60 -42.79
CA SER A 91 16.32 -14.70 -42.42
C SER A 91 16.14 -15.28 -41.02
N ILE A 92 16.94 -16.27 -40.66
CA ILE A 92 16.99 -16.88 -39.33
C ILE A 92 17.46 -15.85 -38.31
N LEU A 93 18.56 -15.13 -38.57
CA LEU A 93 19.05 -14.07 -37.68
C LEU A 93 18.01 -12.95 -37.47
N LYS A 94 17.21 -12.65 -38.50
CA LYS A 94 16.07 -11.73 -38.38
C LYS A 94 14.94 -12.32 -37.52
N PHE A 95 14.67 -13.62 -37.64
CA PHE A 95 13.62 -14.31 -36.88
C PHE A 95 13.97 -14.45 -35.40
N VAL A 96 15.20 -14.81 -35.05
CA VAL A 96 15.68 -14.85 -33.66
C VAL A 96 16.02 -13.46 -33.08
N GLU A 97 15.63 -12.41 -33.81
CA GLU A 97 15.83 -11.00 -33.43
C GLU A 97 17.27 -10.67 -33.03
N TYR A 98 18.25 -11.10 -33.84
CA TYR A 98 19.65 -10.81 -33.59
C TYR A 98 19.88 -9.29 -33.45
N PRO A 99 20.34 -8.79 -32.28
CA PRO A 99 20.34 -7.36 -31.98
C PRO A 99 21.20 -6.48 -32.90
N TYR A 100 22.20 -7.08 -33.56
CA TYR A 100 23.19 -6.37 -34.38
C TYR A 100 23.09 -6.74 -35.86
N LEU A 101 21.88 -7.07 -36.33
CA LEU A 101 21.63 -7.49 -37.71
C LEU A 101 22.04 -6.40 -38.74
N ASP A 102 21.91 -5.12 -38.39
CA ASP A 102 22.26 -3.99 -39.26
C ASP A 102 23.77 -3.92 -39.58
N ASN A 103 24.61 -4.58 -38.78
CA ASN A 103 26.06 -4.67 -39.01
C ASN A 103 26.47 -5.83 -39.93
N ILE A 104 25.51 -6.64 -40.38
CA ILE A 104 25.73 -7.80 -41.25
C ILE A 104 24.92 -7.64 -42.54
N ASN A 105 25.59 -7.58 -43.68
CA ASN A 105 24.91 -7.55 -44.98
C ASN A 105 24.80 -8.96 -45.59
N LYS A 106 23.71 -9.22 -46.32
CA LYS A 106 23.47 -10.50 -47.03
C LYS A 106 24.65 -10.92 -47.92
N SER A 107 25.29 -9.98 -48.59
CA SER A 107 26.46 -10.24 -49.46
C SER A 107 27.71 -10.65 -48.69
N GLN A 108 27.86 -10.25 -47.42
CA GLN A 108 29.02 -10.61 -46.60
C GLN A 108 28.93 -12.06 -46.09
N LEU A 109 27.73 -12.63 -46.02
CA LEU A 109 27.49 -14.02 -45.59
C LEU A 109 27.92 -15.06 -46.63
N SER A 110 28.18 -14.66 -47.89
CA SER A 110 28.73 -15.55 -48.92
C SER A 110 30.25 -15.76 -48.80
N ALA A 111 30.95 -14.93 -48.02
CA ALA A 111 32.40 -15.00 -47.85
C ALA A 111 32.84 -14.60 -46.43
N VAL A 112 32.66 -15.51 -45.47
CA VAL A 112 32.79 -15.22 -44.03
C VAL A 112 34.22 -15.26 -43.47
N GLY A 113 35.17 -15.90 -44.16
CA GLY A 113 36.56 -16.07 -43.71
C GLY A 113 37.50 -14.88 -43.95
N GLY A 114 36.95 -13.73 -44.35
CA GLY A 114 37.71 -12.51 -44.67
C GLY A 114 37.89 -11.55 -43.48
N THR A 115 38.09 -10.26 -43.78
CA THR A 115 38.29 -9.19 -42.78
C THR A 115 37.13 -9.03 -41.80
N ASN A 116 35.93 -9.48 -42.16
CA ASN A 116 34.72 -9.43 -41.33
C ASN A 116 34.53 -10.65 -40.42
N TRP A 117 35.47 -11.61 -40.39
CA TRP A 117 35.39 -12.78 -39.52
C TRP A 117 35.07 -12.44 -38.05
N PRO A 118 35.63 -11.38 -37.42
CA PRO A 118 35.27 -11.04 -36.04
C PRO A 118 33.78 -10.77 -35.82
N ASN A 119 33.06 -10.22 -36.81
CA ASN A 119 31.62 -9.99 -36.72
C ASN A 119 30.83 -11.30 -36.76
N PHE A 120 31.25 -12.24 -37.61
CA PHE A 120 30.61 -13.55 -37.74
C PHE A 120 30.91 -14.45 -36.54
N LEU A 121 32.14 -14.39 -36.01
CA LEU A 121 32.51 -15.04 -34.76
C LEU A 121 31.67 -14.51 -33.59
N ALA A 122 31.47 -13.20 -33.51
CA ALA A 122 30.62 -12.60 -32.48
C ALA A 122 29.15 -13.01 -32.65
N MET A 123 28.65 -13.15 -33.88
CA MET A 123 27.32 -13.67 -34.15
C MET A 123 27.18 -15.14 -33.70
N LEU A 124 28.14 -16.01 -34.05
CA LEU A 124 28.13 -17.41 -33.63
C LEU A 124 28.25 -17.56 -32.11
N HIS A 125 29.09 -16.74 -31.47
CA HIS A 125 29.21 -16.71 -30.01
C HIS A 125 27.91 -16.25 -29.34
N TRP A 126 27.23 -15.24 -29.90
CA TRP A 126 25.89 -14.85 -29.43
C TRP A 126 24.87 -15.98 -29.57
N LEU A 127 24.85 -16.66 -30.73
CA LEU A 127 23.96 -17.79 -30.97
C LEU A 127 24.25 -18.93 -29.98
N LEU A 128 25.53 -19.18 -29.67
CA LEU A 128 25.94 -20.11 -28.64
C LEU A 128 25.45 -19.70 -27.25
N GLN A 129 25.58 -18.44 -26.86
CA GLN A 129 25.04 -17.96 -25.58
C GLN A 129 23.53 -18.14 -25.50
N LEU A 130 22.81 -17.92 -26.62
CA LEU A 130 21.38 -18.19 -26.72
C LEU A 130 21.07 -19.67 -26.50
N VAL A 131 21.83 -20.58 -27.12
CA VAL A 131 21.69 -22.04 -26.93
C VAL A 131 21.91 -22.44 -25.46
N ILE A 132 22.99 -21.95 -24.85
CA ILE A 132 23.29 -22.22 -23.44
C ILE A 132 22.17 -21.70 -22.53
N GLY A 133 21.65 -20.50 -22.82
CA GLY A 133 20.53 -19.91 -22.11
C GLY A 133 19.25 -20.74 -22.22
N MET A 134 18.90 -21.21 -23.42
CA MET A 134 17.73 -22.08 -23.62
C MET A 134 17.89 -23.43 -22.93
N GLN A 135 19.07 -24.06 -23.01
CA GLN A 135 19.34 -25.31 -22.30
C GLN A 135 19.26 -25.15 -20.78
N ALA A 136 19.72 -24.01 -20.25
CA ALA A 136 19.55 -23.71 -18.84
C ALA A 136 18.07 -23.57 -18.46
N PHE A 137 17.27 -22.96 -19.33
CA PHE A 137 15.82 -22.83 -19.15
C PHE A 137 15.10 -24.18 -19.20
N ASP A 138 15.42 -25.04 -20.18
CA ASP A 138 14.83 -26.38 -20.29
C ASP A 138 15.18 -27.27 -19.08
N ASN A 139 16.38 -27.07 -18.51
CA ASN A 139 16.81 -27.76 -17.29
C ASN A 139 16.22 -27.15 -16.00
N MET A 140 15.53 -26.01 -16.06
CA MET A 140 14.78 -25.50 -14.91
C MET A 140 13.58 -26.41 -14.65
N ASN A 141 13.70 -27.25 -13.63
CA ASN A 141 12.58 -28.04 -13.13
C ASN A 141 11.48 -27.10 -12.63
N LEU A 142 10.35 -27.05 -13.34
CA LEU A 142 9.12 -26.36 -12.91
C LEU A 142 8.64 -26.79 -11.51
N ASN A 143 8.98 -28.01 -11.11
CA ASN A 143 8.70 -28.56 -9.77
C ASN A 143 9.60 -28.00 -8.66
N ASN A 144 10.74 -27.40 -8.99
CA ASN A 144 11.74 -26.88 -8.07
C ASN A 144 11.88 -25.35 -8.14
N MET A 145 10.81 -24.63 -8.52
CA MET A 145 10.77 -23.18 -8.24
C MET A 145 11.06 -22.99 -6.75
N PRO A 146 12.08 -22.19 -6.38
CA PRO A 146 12.33 -21.89 -4.97
C PRO A 146 11.01 -21.40 -4.39
N LYS A 147 10.59 -22.00 -3.28
CA LYS A 147 9.58 -21.38 -2.43
C LYS A 147 10.06 -19.95 -2.25
N GLU A 148 9.29 -18.97 -2.73
CA GLU A 148 9.66 -17.56 -2.54
C GLU A 148 9.89 -17.36 -1.06
N ASP A 149 11.16 -17.14 -0.69
CA ASP A 149 11.56 -16.82 0.66
C ASP A 149 10.76 -15.61 1.12
N GLN A 150 10.33 -15.66 2.38
CA GLN A 150 9.37 -14.76 3.02
C GLN A 150 9.88 -13.31 3.22
N ASN A 151 10.83 -12.84 2.42
CA ASN A 151 11.40 -11.50 2.58
C ASN A 151 11.44 -10.73 1.25
N GLY A 152 10.42 -9.90 1.08
CA GLY A 152 10.50 -8.56 0.48
C GLY A 152 11.13 -8.42 -0.89
N GLY A 153 10.30 -8.34 -1.93
CA GLY A 153 10.72 -7.81 -3.23
C GLY A 153 9.92 -8.37 -4.39
N GLY A 154 8.64 -7.99 -4.49
CA GLY A 154 7.79 -8.38 -5.61
C GLY A 154 8.31 -7.85 -6.94
N LEU A 155 9.03 -8.68 -7.69
CA LEU A 155 8.94 -8.62 -9.14
C LEU A 155 7.59 -9.21 -9.53
N GLY A 156 6.82 -8.42 -10.28
CA GLY A 156 5.45 -8.73 -10.68
C GLY A 156 5.32 -10.13 -11.25
N SER A 157 4.42 -10.89 -10.65
CA SER A 157 3.86 -12.12 -11.20
C SER A 157 3.19 -11.79 -12.53
N ASN A 158 3.96 -11.88 -13.61
CA ASN A 158 3.46 -11.71 -14.96
C ASN A 158 2.68 -12.98 -15.32
N ASN A 159 1.37 -12.90 -15.16
CA ASN A 159 0.33 -13.43 -16.05
C ASN A 159 0.72 -14.68 -16.86
N ASN A 160 0.60 -15.86 -16.25
CA ASN A 160 0.25 -17.06 -17.03
C ASN A 160 -0.46 -18.18 -16.26
N SER A 161 -1.09 -17.90 -15.10
CA SER A 161 -2.18 -18.76 -14.63
C SER A 161 -3.49 -18.23 -15.22
N VAL A 162 -3.95 -18.89 -16.28
CA VAL A 162 -5.26 -18.64 -16.90
C VAL A 162 -6.32 -19.32 -16.04
N VAL A 163 -6.59 -18.79 -14.85
CA VAL A 163 -7.87 -19.03 -14.16
C VAL A 163 -8.26 -17.75 -13.41
N PHE A 164 -9.46 -17.29 -13.73
CA PHE A 164 -10.17 -16.14 -13.19
C PHE A 164 -10.01 -15.96 -11.68
N THR A 165 -9.44 -14.83 -11.23
CA THR A 165 -9.90 -14.06 -10.05
C THR A 165 -9.08 -12.79 -9.92
N LYS A 166 -9.51 -11.72 -10.60
CA LYS A 166 -8.85 -10.40 -10.58
C LYS A 166 -9.05 -9.62 -9.26
N ASN A 167 -9.61 -10.25 -8.22
CA ASN A 167 -10.14 -9.57 -7.02
C ASN A 167 -9.79 -10.24 -5.68
N ILE A 168 -8.75 -11.07 -5.61
CA ILE A 168 -8.28 -11.62 -4.32
C ILE A 168 -6.83 -11.19 -4.12
N GLU A 169 -6.62 -10.12 -3.36
CA GLU A 169 -5.30 -9.58 -3.01
C GLU A 169 -4.60 -10.38 -1.89
N ASP A 170 -5.16 -11.52 -1.50
CA ASP A 170 -4.61 -12.32 -0.42
C ASP A 170 -3.55 -13.29 -0.94
N SER A 171 -2.29 -12.95 -0.66
CA SER A 171 -1.11 -13.70 -1.15
C SER A 171 -1.10 -15.17 -0.74
N VAL A 172 -1.77 -15.51 0.36
CA VAL A 172 -1.92 -16.89 0.87
C VAL A 172 -2.88 -17.68 -0.03
N ILE A 173 -4.04 -17.10 -0.35
CA ILE A 173 -5.08 -17.74 -1.18
C ILE A 173 -4.58 -17.91 -2.63
N LEU A 174 -3.84 -16.93 -3.16
CA LEU A 174 -3.23 -17.02 -4.49
C LEU A 174 -2.20 -18.15 -4.57
N ARG A 175 -1.38 -18.35 -3.53
CA ARG A 175 -0.37 -19.43 -3.47
C ARG A 175 -1.02 -20.81 -3.37
N GLU A 176 -2.09 -20.92 -2.58
CA GLU A 176 -2.85 -22.16 -2.42
C GLU A 176 -3.55 -22.55 -3.72
N ASN A 177 -4.27 -21.62 -4.37
CA ASN A 177 -4.87 -21.86 -5.69
C ASN A 177 -3.83 -22.25 -6.75
N THR A 178 -2.64 -21.64 -6.73
CA THR A 178 -1.56 -22.01 -7.66
C THR A 178 -1.02 -23.43 -7.41
N MET A 179 -1.02 -23.90 -6.17
CA MET A 179 -0.61 -25.28 -5.83
C MET A 179 -1.65 -26.31 -6.28
N LEU A 180 -2.94 -26.03 -6.03
CA LEU A 180 -4.07 -26.82 -6.52
C LEU A 180 -4.06 -26.91 -8.06
N ASP A 181 -3.92 -25.77 -8.73
CA ASP A 181 -3.85 -25.71 -10.20
C ASP A 181 -2.68 -26.51 -10.76
N ARG A 182 -1.51 -26.47 -10.10
CA ARG A 182 -0.34 -27.28 -10.50
C ARG A 182 -0.60 -28.77 -10.35
N LEU A 183 -1.22 -29.19 -9.26
CA LEU A 183 -1.52 -30.60 -9.01
C LEU A 183 -2.53 -31.12 -10.04
N PHE A 184 -3.59 -30.35 -10.30
CA PHE A 184 -4.56 -30.65 -11.36
C PHE A 184 -3.92 -30.67 -12.76
N THR A 185 -3.10 -29.67 -13.09
CA THR A 185 -2.41 -29.60 -14.38
C THR A 185 -1.47 -30.79 -14.59
N SER A 186 -0.77 -31.22 -13.54
CA SER A 186 0.10 -32.41 -13.59
C SER A 186 -0.70 -33.68 -13.88
N PHE A 187 -1.85 -33.86 -13.22
CA PHE A 187 -2.78 -34.95 -13.53
C PHE A 187 -3.30 -34.88 -14.97
N ALA A 188 -3.76 -33.70 -15.41
CA ALA A 188 -4.31 -33.50 -16.75
C ALA A 188 -3.26 -33.80 -17.82
N LEU A 189 -2.01 -33.35 -17.63
CA LEU A 189 -0.89 -33.62 -18.54
C LEU A 189 -0.49 -35.10 -18.57
N LYS A 190 -0.43 -35.76 -17.41
CA LYS A 190 -0.12 -37.20 -17.32
C LYS A 190 -1.21 -38.04 -18.00
N SER A 191 -2.48 -37.71 -17.75
CA SER A 191 -3.63 -38.39 -18.35
C SER A 191 -3.68 -38.16 -19.86
N TYR A 192 -3.49 -36.92 -20.30
CA TYR A 192 -3.44 -36.57 -21.72
C TYR A 192 -2.26 -37.22 -22.45
N LYS A 193 -1.09 -37.32 -21.80
CA LYS A 193 0.06 -38.04 -22.36
C LYS A 193 -0.21 -39.54 -22.49
N SER A 194 -0.87 -40.15 -21.51
CA SER A 194 -1.26 -41.56 -21.54
C SER A 194 -2.28 -41.84 -22.65
N TYR A 195 -3.25 -40.95 -22.81
CA TYR A 195 -4.21 -40.96 -23.92
C TYR A 195 -3.50 -40.92 -25.28
N LEU A 196 -2.58 -39.96 -25.48
CA LEU A 196 -1.87 -39.80 -26.76
C LEU A 196 -0.88 -40.93 -27.08
N MET A 197 -0.17 -41.48 -26.08
CA MET A 197 0.86 -42.49 -26.31
C MET A 197 0.31 -43.93 -26.34
N THR A 198 -0.72 -44.21 -25.55
CA THR A 198 -1.17 -45.59 -25.30
C THR A 198 -2.65 -45.80 -25.68
N GLY A 199 -3.41 -44.73 -25.94
CA GLY A 199 -4.85 -44.82 -26.17
C GLY A 199 -5.62 -45.37 -24.97
N ALA A 200 -5.06 -45.19 -23.76
CA ALA A 200 -5.66 -45.68 -22.53
C ALA A 200 -6.84 -44.79 -22.11
N ASP A 201 -7.94 -45.42 -21.70
CA ASP A 201 -9.16 -44.75 -21.20
C ASP A 201 -9.32 -44.89 -19.67
N ASP A 202 -8.42 -45.61 -19.00
CA ASP A 202 -8.41 -45.73 -17.54
C ASP A 202 -7.32 -44.84 -16.92
N TYR A 203 -7.77 -43.78 -16.23
CA TYR A 203 -6.92 -42.82 -15.52
C TYR A 203 -7.01 -42.93 -14.00
N SER A 204 -7.64 -43.98 -13.48
CA SER A 204 -7.93 -44.14 -12.05
C SER A 204 -6.66 -44.10 -11.19
N ALA A 205 -5.56 -44.65 -11.70
CA ALA A 205 -4.26 -44.62 -11.02
C ALA A 205 -3.69 -43.19 -10.88
N TYR A 206 -3.83 -42.35 -11.91
CA TYR A 206 -3.38 -40.95 -11.86
C TYR A 206 -4.30 -40.09 -11.00
N PHE A 207 -5.59 -40.41 -10.96
CA PHE A 207 -6.54 -39.75 -10.08
C PHE A 207 -6.28 -40.07 -8.60
N ALA A 208 -6.01 -41.34 -8.27
CA ALA A 208 -5.65 -41.73 -6.91
C ALA A 208 -4.33 -41.10 -6.42
N GLU A 209 -3.35 -40.92 -7.32
CA GLU A 209 -2.13 -40.18 -7.01
C GLU A 209 -2.45 -38.71 -6.65
N MET A 210 -3.29 -38.05 -7.46
CA MET A 210 -3.73 -36.67 -7.22
C MET A 210 -4.52 -36.52 -5.91
N GLU A 211 -5.44 -37.44 -5.63
CA GLU A 211 -6.25 -37.43 -4.41
C GLU A 211 -5.38 -37.54 -3.14
N ARG A 212 -4.35 -38.39 -3.16
CA ARG A 212 -3.39 -38.51 -2.05
C ARG A 212 -2.64 -37.21 -1.82
N GLU A 213 -2.13 -36.58 -2.88
CA GLU A 213 -1.41 -35.31 -2.77
C GLU A 213 -2.32 -34.17 -2.30
N TYR A 214 -3.59 -34.15 -2.74
CA TYR A 214 -4.60 -33.22 -2.21
C TYR A 214 -4.83 -33.44 -0.72
N GLY A 215 -4.96 -34.69 -0.28
CA GLY A 215 -5.13 -35.04 1.12
C GLY A 215 -3.99 -34.50 1.99
N ASN A 216 -2.73 -34.64 1.54
CA ASN A 216 -1.56 -34.09 2.23
C ASN A 216 -1.63 -32.55 2.32
N CYS A 217 -1.99 -31.87 1.22
CA CYS A 217 -2.11 -30.42 1.21
C CYS A 217 -3.22 -29.92 2.13
N THR A 218 -4.36 -30.61 2.14
CA THR A 218 -5.47 -30.28 3.05
C THR A 218 -5.06 -30.45 4.50
N GLN A 219 -4.32 -31.52 4.84
CA GLN A 219 -3.80 -31.72 6.19
C GLN A 219 -2.84 -30.60 6.61
N ASP A 220 -1.90 -30.20 5.75
CA ASP A 220 -0.98 -29.09 6.01
C ASP A 220 -1.71 -27.76 6.26
N ILE A 221 -2.83 -27.51 5.56
CA ILE A 221 -3.67 -26.33 5.76
C ILE A 221 -4.36 -26.41 7.12
N VAL A 222 -4.95 -27.54 7.46
CA VAL A 222 -5.62 -27.75 8.76
C VAL A 222 -4.63 -27.52 9.91
N GLU A 223 -3.44 -28.10 9.86
CA GLU A 223 -2.40 -27.91 10.88
C GLU A 223 -1.92 -26.45 11.01
N LYS A 224 -1.99 -25.66 9.94
CA LYS A 224 -1.70 -24.21 10.00
C LYS A 224 -2.86 -23.44 10.60
N THR A 225 -4.10 -23.76 10.22
CA THR A 225 -5.30 -23.13 10.78
C THR A 225 -5.39 -23.36 12.28
N GLU A 226 -5.09 -24.56 12.75
CA GLU A 226 -5.05 -24.89 14.18
C GLU A 226 -3.99 -24.06 14.93
N ARG A 227 -2.76 -23.99 14.39
CA ARG A 227 -1.70 -23.16 14.99
C ARG A 227 -2.04 -21.68 15.05
N LEU A 228 -2.66 -21.14 14.00
CA LEU A 228 -3.10 -19.74 13.98
C LEU A 228 -4.23 -19.49 14.97
N ALA A 229 -5.14 -20.45 15.16
CA ALA A 229 -6.19 -20.37 16.15
C ALA A 229 -5.60 -20.36 17.59
N GLU A 230 -4.66 -21.25 17.89
CA GLU A 230 -3.95 -21.27 19.17
C GLU A 230 -3.19 -19.97 19.45
N GLU A 231 -2.53 -19.41 18.42
CA GLU A 231 -1.84 -18.13 18.55
C GLU A 231 -2.80 -16.97 18.77
N ASN A 232 -3.94 -16.96 18.09
CA ASN A 232 -4.97 -15.94 18.27
C ASN A 232 -5.57 -16.00 19.69
N ASP A 233 -5.83 -17.20 20.21
CA ASP A 233 -6.31 -17.39 21.59
C ASP A 233 -5.28 -16.93 22.62
N ARG A 234 -3.98 -17.21 22.38
CA ARG A 234 -2.90 -16.71 23.23
C ARG A 234 -2.83 -15.18 23.23
N LEU A 235 -2.89 -14.57 22.05
CA LEU A 235 -2.85 -13.11 21.90
C LEU A 235 -4.08 -12.44 22.52
N ALA A 236 -5.27 -13.05 22.41
CA ALA A 236 -6.48 -12.57 23.07
C ALA A 236 -6.33 -12.58 24.60
N SER A 237 -5.78 -13.66 25.17
CA SER A 237 -5.50 -13.72 26.61
C SER A 237 -4.48 -12.68 27.05
N GLU A 238 -3.40 -12.46 26.27
CA GLU A 238 -2.41 -11.43 26.57
C GLU A 238 -3.00 -10.01 26.51
N LEU A 239 -3.90 -9.76 25.55
CA LEU A 239 -4.61 -8.48 25.44
C LEU A 239 -5.51 -8.24 26.66
N ASP A 240 -6.23 -9.26 27.13
CA ASP A 240 -7.08 -9.17 28.32
C ASP A 240 -6.27 -8.90 29.59
N ASP A 241 -5.13 -9.57 29.76
CA ASP A 241 -4.20 -9.34 30.88
C ASP A 241 -3.66 -7.90 30.86
N LYS A 242 -3.23 -7.41 29.69
CA LYS A 242 -2.76 -6.03 29.52
C LYS A 242 -3.87 -5.00 29.73
N ALA A 243 -5.11 -5.30 29.32
CA ALA A 243 -6.26 -4.44 29.58
C ALA A 243 -6.56 -4.35 31.09
N ALA A 244 -6.43 -5.46 31.83
CA ALA A 244 -6.57 -5.49 33.28
C ALA A 244 -5.46 -4.68 33.99
N GLU A 245 -4.20 -4.87 33.60
CA GLU A 245 -3.06 -4.07 34.10
C GLU A 245 -3.28 -2.57 33.84
N HIS A 246 -3.73 -2.20 32.64
CA HIS A 246 -4.00 -0.80 32.28
C HIS A 246 -5.11 -0.20 33.15
N LYS A 247 -6.19 -0.96 33.40
CA LYS A 247 -7.29 -0.52 34.29
C LYS A 247 -6.80 -0.32 35.73
N GLU A 248 -5.96 -1.22 36.23
CA GLU A 248 -5.37 -1.08 37.56
C GLU A 248 -4.46 0.16 37.65
N LEU A 249 -3.58 0.35 36.66
CA LEU A 249 -2.70 1.52 36.56
C LEU A 249 -3.51 2.83 36.50
N HIS A 250 -4.57 2.88 35.69
CA HIS A 250 -5.45 4.03 35.61
C HIS A 250 -6.05 4.38 36.99
N SER A 251 -6.53 3.37 37.73
CA SER A 251 -7.05 3.59 39.09
C SER A 251 -5.99 4.12 40.06
N LYS A 252 -4.73 3.69 39.92
CA LYS A 252 -3.60 4.19 40.72
C LYS A 252 -3.26 5.64 40.36
N VAL A 253 -3.24 5.99 39.07
CA VAL A 253 -3.00 7.35 38.60
C VAL A 253 -4.08 8.31 39.09
N GLU A 254 -5.35 7.92 39.04
CA GLU A 254 -6.44 8.75 39.58
C GLU A 254 -6.30 8.97 41.09
N ARG A 255 -5.94 7.93 41.86
CA ARG A 255 -5.65 8.07 43.30
C ARG A 255 -4.46 9.01 43.55
N THR A 256 -3.38 8.90 42.79
CA THR A 256 -2.21 9.80 42.91
C THR A 256 -2.61 11.24 42.62
N ARG A 257 -3.37 11.49 41.55
CA ARG A 257 -3.85 12.82 41.19
C ARG A 257 -4.75 13.43 42.29
N ALA A 258 -5.62 12.61 42.89
CA ALA A 258 -6.44 13.03 44.02
C ALA A 258 -5.56 13.41 45.24
N LEU A 259 -4.56 12.59 45.57
CA LEU A 259 -3.61 12.85 46.65
C LEU A 259 -2.76 14.10 46.41
N GLU A 260 -2.26 14.34 45.19
CA GLU A 260 -1.53 15.56 44.82
C GLU A 260 -2.38 16.83 45.01
N THR A 261 -3.65 16.74 44.63
CA THR A 261 -4.62 17.82 44.83
C THR A 261 -4.81 18.10 46.32
N ASP A 262 -4.92 17.05 47.15
CA ASP A 262 -5.08 17.19 48.59
C ASP A 262 -3.80 17.69 49.27
N VAL A 263 -2.62 17.22 48.87
CA VAL A 263 -1.32 17.76 49.33
C VAL A 263 -1.24 19.25 49.03
N SER A 264 -1.64 19.68 47.83
CA SER A 264 -1.65 21.09 47.44
C SER A 264 -2.62 21.91 48.31
N LYS A 265 -3.81 21.38 48.64
CA LYS A 265 -4.76 22.02 49.56
C LYS A 265 -4.20 22.11 50.98
N PHE A 266 -3.59 21.04 51.49
CA PHE A 266 -2.98 21.03 52.82
C PHE A 266 -1.80 22.00 52.89
N GLN A 267 -0.97 22.07 51.86
CA GLN A 267 0.13 23.03 51.80
C GLN A 267 -0.39 24.47 51.85
N ARG A 268 -1.40 24.81 51.02
CA ARG A 268 -2.05 26.13 51.07
C ARG A 268 -2.65 26.44 52.44
N TYR A 269 -3.27 25.45 53.09
CA TYR A 269 -3.82 25.60 54.43
C TYR A 269 -2.70 25.84 55.47
N VAL A 270 -1.62 25.07 55.42
CA VAL A 270 -0.46 25.23 56.32
C VAL A 270 0.18 26.60 56.12
N ASP A 271 0.34 27.06 54.88
CA ASP A 271 0.91 28.38 54.59
C ASP A 271 0.02 29.51 55.11
N LEU A 272 -1.30 29.38 54.96
CA LEU A 272 -2.27 30.31 55.55
C LEU A 272 -2.17 30.34 57.08
N GLN A 273 -2.09 29.18 57.73
CA GLN A 273 -1.96 29.11 59.19
C GLN A 273 -0.61 29.65 59.67
N ARG A 274 0.49 29.41 58.93
CA ARG A 274 1.80 30.02 59.23
C ARG A 274 1.74 31.54 59.12
N GLN A 275 1.08 32.09 58.09
CA GLN A 275 0.87 33.53 57.97
C GLN A 275 0.04 34.09 59.12
N ARG A 276 -1.05 33.41 59.51
CA ARG A 276 -1.85 33.80 60.68
C ARG A 276 -1.02 33.76 61.95
N SER A 277 -0.28 32.68 62.19
CA SER A 277 0.61 32.54 63.34
C SER A 277 1.69 33.62 63.41
N LYS A 278 2.14 34.18 62.27
CA LYS A 278 3.07 35.33 62.25
C LYS A 278 2.36 36.65 62.61
N LYS A 279 1.07 36.81 62.29
CA LYS A 279 0.30 38.04 62.56
C LYS A 279 -0.18 38.13 64.01
N TRP A 280 -0.55 37.02 64.64
CA TRP A 280 -1.07 37.00 66.01
C TRP A 280 -0.12 37.61 67.07
N PRO A 281 1.21 37.38 67.05
CA PRO A 281 2.14 38.01 67.99
C PRO A 281 2.11 39.54 67.93
N SER A 282 2.11 40.12 66.71
CA SER A 282 2.05 41.57 66.51
C SER A 282 0.71 42.15 66.98
N ILE A 283 -0.40 41.44 66.74
CA ILE A 283 -1.72 41.84 67.24
C ILE A 283 -1.77 41.78 68.77
N LEU A 284 -1.17 40.74 69.37
CA LEU A 284 -1.13 40.56 70.82
C LEU A 284 -0.23 41.59 71.50
N GLU A 285 0.86 42.00 70.84
CA GLU A 285 1.74 43.08 71.29
C GLU A 285 1.04 44.44 71.21
N LYS A 286 0.34 44.72 70.10
CA LYS A 286 -0.48 45.94 69.95
C LYS A 286 -1.58 46.01 71.01
N ALA A 287 -2.33 44.93 71.20
CA ALA A 287 -3.37 44.86 72.22
C ALA A 287 -2.82 45.03 73.64
N LYS A 288 -1.62 44.49 73.94
CA LYS A 288 -0.95 44.72 75.23
C LYS A 288 -0.56 46.19 75.42
N LYS A 289 -0.03 46.84 74.38
CA LYS A 289 0.33 48.26 74.41
C LYS A 289 -0.89 49.15 74.62
N ASP A 290 -2.01 48.83 73.97
CA ASP A 290 -3.27 49.55 74.13
C ASP A 290 -3.83 49.39 75.56
N ILE A 291 -3.76 48.19 76.14
CA ILE A 291 -4.16 47.96 77.54
C ILE A 291 -3.29 48.78 78.50
N GLU A 292 -1.98 48.86 78.26
CA GLU A 292 -1.08 49.62 79.13
C GLU A 292 -1.34 51.13 79.05
N SER A 293 -1.56 51.66 77.84
CA SER A 293 -1.93 53.07 77.63
C SER A 293 -3.26 53.42 78.30
N ILE A 294 -4.25 52.55 78.23
CA ILE A 294 -5.54 52.75 78.92
C ILE A 294 -5.37 52.75 80.43
N LYS A 295 -4.54 51.86 80.99
CA LYS A 295 -4.24 51.85 82.43
C LYS A 295 -3.53 53.11 82.88
N GLU A 296 -2.60 53.62 82.08
CA GLU A 296 -1.87 54.85 82.37
C GLU A 296 -2.82 56.06 82.37
N SER A 297 -3.71 56.15 81.39
CA SER A 297 -4.74 57.20 81.34
C SER A 297 -5.73 57.13 82.52
N ILE A 298 -6.12 55.93 82.96
CA ILE A 298 -6.95 55.76 84.16
C ILE A 298 -6.21 56.28 85.41
N LYS A 299 -4.92 55.95 85.54
CA LYS A 299 -4.10 56.39 86.67
C LYS A 299 -3.92 57.91 86.69
N GLU A 300 -3.70 58.52 85.53
CA GLU A 300 -3.63 59.99 85.40
C GLU A 300 -4.96 60.65 85.78
N ALA A 301 -6.09 60.10 85.33
CA ALA A 301 -7.41 60.61 85.67
C ALA A 301 -7.73 60.48 87.18
N GLU A 302 -7.28 59.41 87.84
CA GLU A 302 -7.43 59.24 89.29
C GLU A 302 -6.60 60.27 90.08
N VAL A 303 -5.36 60.52 89.66
CA VAL A 303 -4.48 61.54 90.26
C VAL A 303 -5.07 62.94 90.10
N GLU A 304 -5.63 63.25 88.93
CA GLU A 304 -6.25 64.55 88.67
C GLU A 304 -7.55 64.73 89.48
N LYS A 305 -8.36 63.67 89.59
CA LYS A 305 -9.56 63.67 90.45
C LYS A 305 -9.18 63.95 91.91
N ASP A 306 -8.14 63.29 92.42
CA ASP A 306 -7.70 63.45 93.81
C ASP A 306 -7.05 64.82 94.06
N ARG A 307 -6.35 65.39 93.07
CA ARG A 307 -5.87 66.78 93.09
C ARG A 307 -7.03 67.76 93.19
N ILE A 308 -8.05 67.62 92.35
CA ILE A 308 -9.21 68.52 92.34
C ILE A 308 -9.99 68.44 93.66
N ILE A 309 -10.12 67.24 94.25
CA ILE A 309 -10.79 67.05 95.54
C ILE A 309 -10.00 67.72 96.69
N ASN A 310 -8.67 67.67 96.65
CA ASN A 310 -7.83 68.33 97.65
C ASN A 310 -7.82 69.86 97.47
N ASP A 311 -7.74 70.35 96.23
CA ASP A 311 -7.82 71.78 95.91
C ASP A 311 -9.18 72.39 96.30
N LEU A 312 -10.27 71.61 96.19
CA LEU A 312 -11.61 72.02 96.63
C LEU A 312 -11.77 72.03 98.16
N LYS A 313 -11.02 71.20 98.89
CA LYS A 313 -11.01 71.21 100.37
C LYS A 313 -10.16 72.35 100.93
N ASP A 314 -9.03 72.64 100.30
CA ASP A 314 -8.07 73.64 100.80
C ASP A 314 -8.57 75.08 100.60
N LYS A 315 -9.42 75.32 99.59
CA LYS A 315 -9.82 76.67 99.21
C LYS A 315 -11.15 77.15 99.78
N GLY A 316 -11.64 76.62 100.91
CA GLY A 316 -12.93 76.98 101.55
C GLY A 316 -13.39 78.43 101.30
N PHE A 317 -14.25 78.63 100.28
CA PHE A 317 -14.59 79.95 99.76
C PHE A 317 -15.86 80.52 100.38
N THR A 318 -15.83 81.81 100.73
CA THR A 318 -16.97 82.59 101.21
C THR A 318 -17.71 83.27 100.04
N LEU A 319 -19.05 83.31 100.09
CA LEU A 319 -19.95 83.67 98.98
C LEU A 319 -19.71 85.05 98.33
N LYS A 320 -19.06 86.01 99.00
CA LYS A 320 -18.73 87.33 98.42
C LYS A 320 -17.47 87.33 97.54
N ASP A 321 -16.48 86.50 97.85
CA ASP A 321 -15.32 86.30 96.97
C ASP A 321 -15.71 85.48 95.75
N ILE A 322 -16.73 84.62 95.87
CA ILE A 322 -17.33 83.88 94.76
C ILE A 322 -18.02 84.83 93.76
N GLU A 323 -18.67 85.91 94.19
CA GLU A 323 -19.28 86.89 93.27
C GLU A 323 -18.24 87.78 92.56
N GLN A 324 -17.18 88.21 93.26
CA GLN A 324 -16.06 88.93 92.65
C GLN A 324 -15.28 88.01 91.70
N MET A 325 -15.01 86.77 92.11
CA MET A 325 -14.48 85.73 91.24
C MET A 325 -15.43 85.40 90.09
N HIS A 326 -16.76 85.43 90.24
CA HIS A 326 -17.66 85.17 89.12
C HIS A 326 -17.66 86.33 88.12
N LYS A 327 -17.46 87.57 88.55
CA LYS A 327 -17.27 88.72 87.64
C LYS A 327 -15.92 88.66 86.94
N GLU A 328 -14.85 88.41 87.67
CA GLU A 328 -13.51 88.22 87.08
C GLU A 328 -13.48 86.97 86.20
N ARG A 329 -14.12 85.87 86.61
CA ARG A 329 -14.32 84.66 85.81
C ARG A 329 -15.22 84.92 84.62
N ALA A 330 -16.22 85.80 84.68
CA ALA A 330 -17.04 86.13 83.51
C ALA A 330 -16.24 86.98 82.51
N GLN A 331 -15.42 87.93 82.97
CA GLN A 331 -14.53 88.69 82.09
C GLN A 331 -13.39 87.83 81.53
N LEU A 332 -12.75 87.03 82.38
CA LEU A 332 -11.72 86.07 81.97
C LEU A 332 -12.30 84.96 81.10
N SER A 333 -13.53 84.50 81.34
CA SER A 333 -14.23 83.56 80.45
C SER A 333 -14.51 84.22 79.12
N SER A 334 -14.96 85.48 79.08
CA SER A 334 -15.18 86.16 77.79
C SER A 334 -13.87 86.38 77.01
N THR A 335 -12.75 86.68 77.68
CA THR A 335 -11.45 86.78 76.99
C THR A 335 -10.88 85.40 76.66
N PHE A 336 -11.11 84.40 77.50
CA PHE A 336 -10.74 83.00 77.27
C PHE A 336 -11.50 82.44 76.07
N ASP A 337 -12.82 82.61 76.01
CA ASP A 337 -13.67 82.20 74.89
C ASP A 337 -13.22 82.89 73.58
N SER A 338 -12.80 84.17 73.65
CA SER A 338 -12.24 84.86 72.47
C SER A 338 -10.87 84.34 72.05
N VAL A 339 -10.01 83.97 73.01
CA VAL A 339 -8.69 83.36 72.74
C VAL A 339 -8.84 81.92 72.29
N GLU A 340 -9.78 81.16 72.84
CA GLU A 340 -10.12 79.79 72.48
C GLU A 340 -10.74 79.75 71.09
N GLU A 341 -11.60 80.70 70.72
CA GLU A 341 -12.10 80.81 69.35
C GLU A 341 -10.97 81.15 68.36
N LYS A 342 -10.02 82.04 68.73
CA LYS A 342 -8.82 82.29 67.91
C LYS A 342 -7.91 81.06 67.83
N GLN A 343 -7.73 80.35 68.93
CA GLN A 343 -6.95 79.11 68.97
C GLN A 343 -7.61 78.05 68.10
N ARG A 344 -8.94 77.90 68.17
CA ARG A 344 -9.71 76.98 67.33
C ARG A 344 -9.62 77.36 65.86
N GLN A 345 -9.65 78.64 65.53
CA GLN A 345 -9.44 79.11 64.15
C GLN A 345 -8.02 78.80 63.64
N ILE A 346 -6.99 79.00 64.47
CA ILE A 346 -5.60 78.66 64.11
C ILE A 346 -5.43 77.14 64.01
N SER A 347 -5.97 76.36 64.95
CA SER A 347 -5.95 74.90 64.91
C SER A 347 -6.68 74.36 63.68
N ASN A 348 -7.87 74.88 63.35
CA ASN A 348 -8.59 74.50 62.13
C ASN A 348 -7.79 74.85 60.88
N PHE A 349 -7.11 76.01 60.85
CA PHE A 349 -6.24 76.38 59.74
C PHE A 349 -5.02 75.47 59.61
N ILE A 350 -4.42 75.08 60.74
CA ILE A 350 -3.31 74.11 60.80
C ILE A 350 -3.80 72.73 60.32
N GLU A 351 -4.95 72.25 60.78
CA GLU A 351 -5.55 70.99 60.35
C GLU A 351 -5.89 71.00 58.85
N GLU A 352 -6.41 72.11 58.31
CA GLU A 352 -6.68 72.26 56.89
C GLU A 352 -5.38 72.22 56.07
N ARG A 353 -4.31 72.86 56.55
CA ARG A 353 -2.98 72.80 55.92
C ARG A 353 -2.33 71.42 56.02
N HIS A 354 -2.41 70.74 57.16
CA HIS A 354 -1.93 69.36 57.31
C HIS A 354 -2.73 68.38 56.45
N SER A 355 -4.04 68.55 56.35
CA SER A 355 -4.89 67.77 55.44
C SER A 355 -4.47 67.99 53.98
N THR A 356 -4.23 69.24 53.59
CA THR A 356 -3.73 69.57 52.23
C THR A 356 -2.36 68.93 51.98
N LEU A 357 -1.45 69.01 52.95
CA LEU A 357 -0.12 68.41 52.86
C LEU A 357 -0.20 66.88 52.76
N LYS A 358 -1.04 66.24 53.57
CA LYS A 358 -1.27 64.80 53.54
C LYS A 358 -1.84 64.34 52.20
N GLN A 359 -2.83 65.05 51.65
CA GLN A 359 -3.35 64.78 50.31
C GLN A 359 -2.27 64.89 49.24
N SER A 360 -1.40 65.90 49.33
CA SER A 360 -0.27 66.04 48.39
C SER A 360 0.78 64.93 48.55
N TYR A 361 1.01 64.44 49.78
CA TYR A 361 1.91 63.34 50.07
C TYR A 361 1.36 62.01 49.54
N GLU A 362 0.08 61.71 49.79
CA GLU A 362 -0.62 60.53 49.26
C GLU A 362 -0.64 60.54 47.73
N ALA A 363 -0.84 61.70 47.11
CA ALA A 363 -0.77 61.85 45.65
C ALA A 363 0.65 61.57 45.11
N PHE A 364 1.69 62.06 45.80
CA PHE A 364 3.08 61.79 45.42
C PHE A 364 3.46 60.32 45.63
N GLU A 365 3.06 59.71 46.74
CA GLU A 365 3.26 58.28 47.01
C GLU A 365 2.54 57.41 45.98
N GLY A 366 1.31 57.78 45.59
CA GLY A 366 0.57 57.15 44.50
C GLY A 366 1.30 57.24 43.16
N LEU A 367 1.90 58.39 42.86
CA LEU A 367 2.70 58.57 41.65
C LEU A 367 3.97 57.71 41.68
N LEU A 368 4.65 57.64 42.83
CA LEU A 368 5.85 56.81 43.01
C LEU A 368 5.54 55.31 42.89
N LYS A 369 4.43 54.87 43.48
CA LYS A 369 3.91 53.49 43.33
C LYS A 369 3.57 53.17 41.89
N THR A 370 2.94 54.10 41.16
CA THR A 370 2.61 53.94 39.73
C THR A 370 3.87 53.86 38.88
N TYR A 371 4.86 54.71 39.15
CA TYR A 371 6.17 54.66 38.49
C TYR A 371 6.88 53.33 38.74
N ASN A 372 7.00 52.92 40.02
CA ASN A 372 7.64 51.65 40.38
C ASN A 372 6.90 50.44 39.79
N ALA A 373 5.56 50.44 39.78
CA ALA A 373 4.76 49.40 39.13
C ALA A 373 4.97 49.35 37.61
N GLY A 374 5.09 50.50 36.95
CA GLY A 374 5.45 50.58 35.54
C GLY A 374 6.84 49.99 35.25
N VAL A 375 7.82 50.28 36.10
CA VAL A 375 9.18 49.71 36.00
C VAL A 375 9.16 48.19 36.19
N TYR A 376 8.43 47.68 37.18
CA TYR A 376 8.28 46.23 37.39
C TYR A 376 7.55 45.54 36.23
N SER A 377 6.50 46.15 35.67
CA SER A 377 5.80 45.61 34.50
C SER A 377 6.72 45.51 33.28
N ILE A 378 7.61 46.49 33.08
CA ILE A 378 8.58 46.48 31.99
C ILE A 378 9.65 45.40 32.24
N LEU A 379 10.13 45.26 33.48
CA LEU A 379 11.10 44.24 33.88
C LEU A 379 10.55 42.80 33.76
N ASP A 380 9.27 42.58 34.06
CA ASP A 380 8.66 41.23 33.98
C ASP A 380 8.42 40.81 32.52
N THR A 381 8.14 41.77 31.64
CA THR A 381 7.88 41.49 30.22
C THR A 381 9.16 41.20 29.43
N VAL A 382 10.32 41.69 29.90
CA VAL A 382 11.60 41.57 29.21
C VAL A 382 12.59 40.85 30.10
N LYS A 383 12.81 39.55 29.87
CA LYS A 383 13.89 38.79 30.52
C LYS A 383 15.27 39.30 30.06
N LEU A 384 15.76 40.37 30.68
CA LEU A 384 17.13 40.87 30.54
C LEU A 384 17.93 40.61 31.83
N PRO A 385 19.26 40.39 31.74
CA PRO A 385 20.11 40.21 32.90
C PRO A 385 20.43 41.55 33.58
N ASP A 386 20.38 41.53 34.91
CA ASP A 386 20.83 42.52 35.91
C ASP A 386 21.23 43.92 35.44
N ILE A 387 20.33 44.89 35.66
CA ILE A 387 20.68 46.31 35.79
C ILE A 387 20.38 46.75 37.24
N PRO A 388 21.33 47.37 37.98
CA PRO A 388 21.10 47.74 39.37
C PRO A 388 20.12 48.91 39.51
N LYS A 389 19.02 48.64 40.22
CA LYS A 389 18.10 49.54 40.94
C LYS A 389 17.63 50.83 40.22
N LEU A 390 16.66 50.69 39.32
CA LEU A 390 15.73 51.77 38.93
C LEU A 390 14.61 52.03 39.97
N THR A 391 14.59 51.29 41.08
CA THR A 391 13.55 51.40 42.10
C THR A 391 13.96 52.41 43.16
N VAL A 392 13.27 53.55 43.20
CA VAL A 392 13.39 54.51 44.31
C VAL A 392 12.73 53.87 45.52
N THR A 393 13.54 53.50 46.51
CA THR A 393 13.09 52.80 47.73
C THR A 393 13.31 53.61 49.00
N SER A 394 13.91 54.80 48.89
CA SER A 394 14.25 55.68 50.01
C SER A 394 13.12 56.64 50.43
N PHE A 395 11.87 56.39 50.06
CA PHE A 395 10.75 57.20 50.54
C PHE A 395 10.22 56.64 51.86
N SER A 396 10.56 57.29 52.96
CA SER A 396 10.13 56.88 54.31
C SER A 396 8.94 57.70 54.78
N ASP A 397 7.95 57.02 55.37
CA ASP A 397 6.72 57.57 55.97
C ASP A 397 7.01 58.51 57.17
N ASP A 398 8.25 58.50 57.66
CA ASP A 398 8.77 59.30 58.79
C ASP A 398 8.97 60.80 58.48
N LEU A 399 8.69 61.25 57.24
CA LEU A 399 8.79 62.67 56.85
C LEU A 399 7.56 63.50 57.23
N VAL A 400 6.41 62.85 57.50
CA VAL A 400 5.15 63.54 57.82
C VAL A 400 4.93 63.68 59.33
N ASN A 401 5.52 62.79 60.12
CA ASN A 401 5.28 62.68 61.57
C ASN A 401 6.28 63.45 62.45
N ASP A 402 7.36 63.99 61.88
CA ASP A 402 8.41 64.70 62.62
C ASP A 402 8.40 66.19 62.24
N GLU A 403 7.86 67.03 63.14
CA GLU A 403 7.76 68.50 62.94
C GLU A 403 9.13 69.15 62.63
N SER A 404 10.22 68.50 63.05
CA SER A 404 11.61 68.92 62.85
C SER A 404 12.10 68.84 61.40
N LYS A 405 11.34 68.18 60.51
CA LYS A 405 11.74 67.90 59.10
C LYS A 405 10.88 68.61 58.06
N LEU A 406 9.93 69.46 58.47
CA LEU A 406 9.17 70.28 57.53
C LEU A 406 10.04 71.42 56.97
N GLY A 407 10.16 71.47 55.64
CA GLY A 407 10.87 72.54 54.92
C GLY A 407 12.18 72.13 54.22
N LEU A 408 12.48 70.82 54.12
CA LEU A 408 13.66 70.32 53.38
C LEU A 408 13.52 70.54 51.86
N LYS A 409 14.64 70.77 51.18
CA LYS A 409 14.67 70.93 49.71
C LYS A 409 14.46 69.57 49.01
N PRO A 410 13.90 69.52 47.79
CA PRO A 410 13.70 68.27 47.03
C PRO A 410 14.95 67.40 46.92
N ASP A 411 16.13 68.00 46.86
CA ASP A 411 17.43 67.33 46.75
C ASP A 411 17.85 66.57 48.02
N GLU A 412 17.40 67.00 49.20
CA GLU A 412 17.65 66.32 50.48
C GLU A 412 16.55 65.30 50.83
N MET A 413 15.38 65.41 50.20
CA MET A 413 14.27 64.47 50.41
C MET A 413 14.47 63.15 49.66
N VAL A 414 15.16 63.16 48.52
CA VAL A 414 15.48 61.96 47.73
C VAL A 414 16.88 62.10 47.12
N PRO A 415 17.94 61.69 47.84
CA PRO A 415 19.34 61.80 47.37
C PRO A 415 19.63 60.99 46.09
N GLU A 416 18.76 60.04 45.74
CA GLU A 416 18.93 59.10 44.63
C GLU A 416 18.61 59.72 43.26
N LEU A 417 17.95 60.89 43.19
CA LEU A 417 17.55 61.55 41.94
C LEU A 417 18.72 62.16 41.15
N GLU A 418 19.77 62.66 41.82
CA GLU A 418 20.96 63.19 41.13
C GLU A 418 21.91 62.10 40.62
N GLN A 419 21.94 60.94 41.29
CA GLN A 419 22.81 59.82 40.90
C GLN A 419 22.21 58.95 39.77
N LEU A 420 20.90 59.00 39.59
CA LEU A 420 20.19 58.19 38.60
C LEU A 420 19.99 59.02 37.32
N ASN A 421 20.88 58.86 36.34
CA ASN A 421 20.67 59.39 34.99
C ASN A 421 19.62 58.54 34.24
N VAL A 422 18.39 58.53 34.76
CA VAL A 422 17.27 57.66 34.37
C VAL A 422 17.07 57.67 32.86
N LYS A 423 17.24 58.84 32.23
CA LYS A 423 16.99 59.03 30.80
C LYS A 423 17.99 58.29 29.89
N ALA A 424 19.25 58.16 30.30
CA ALA A 424 20.25 57.42 29.54
C ALA A 424 20.01 55.91 29.63
N GLN A 425 19.73 55.39 30.83
CA GLN A 425 19.45 53.96 31.05
C GLN A 425 18.12 53.52 30.45
N LEU A 426 17.07 54.36 30.49
CA LEU A 426 15.82 54.09 29.77
C LEU A 426 16.03 54.12 28.24
N GLY A 427 16.97 54.93 27.76
CA GLY A 427 17.35 55.00 26.34
C GLY A 427 17.99 53.70 25.85
N GLU A 428 18.96 53.17 26.60
CA GLU A 428 19.59 51.88 26.31
C GLU A 428 18.59 50.71 26.37
N LEU A 429 17.71 50.70 27.38
CA LEU A 429 16.64 49.71 27.48
C LEU A 429 15.67 49.79 26.29
N LYS A 430 15.31 51.01 25.88
CA LYS A 430 14.47 51.23 24.70
C LYS A 430 15.14 50.68 23.43
N GLU A 431 16.44 50.91 23.24
CA GLU A 431 17.17 50.36 22.09
C GLU A 431 17.23 48.83 22.12
N ALA A 432 17.46 48.22 23.28
CA ALA A 432 17.49 46.77 23.43
C ALA A 432 16.13 46.13 23.14
N VAL A 433 15.04 46.71 23.68
CA VAL A 433 13.66 46.29 23.41
C VAL A 433 13.31 46.48 21.95
N GLN A 434 13.71 47.60 21.34
CA GLN A 434 13.44 47.87 19.94
C GLN A 434 14.18 46.88 19.00
N LYS A 435 15.42 46.49 19.34
CA LYS A 435 16.16 45.43 18.62
C LYS A 435 15.51 44.06 18.77
N SER A 436 15.10 43.68 19.99
CA SER A 436 14.40 42.40 20.22
C SER A 436 13.05 42.37 19.50
N HIS A 437 12.30 43.47 19.50
CA HIS A 437 11.04 43.58 18.76
C HIS A 437 11.25 43.48 17.26
N LEU A 438 12.28 44.11 16.69
CA LEU A 438 12.61 43.97 15.27
C LEU A 438 12.96 42.52 14.93
N HIS A 439 13.79 41.86 15.75
CA HIS A 439 14.16 40.46 15.54
C HIS A 439 12.93 39.52 15.59
N ASN A 440 12.08 39.64 16.60
CA ASN A 440 10.84 38.86 16.69
C ASN A 440 9.89 39.14 15.52
N ARG A 441 9.87 40.38 15.02
CA ARG A 441 9.05 40.75 13.86
C ARG A 441 9.57 40.11 12.58
N ASP A 442 10.89 40.07 12.40
CA ASP A 442 11.52 39.41 11.26
C ASP A 442 11.29 37.89 11.31
N GLU A 443 11.36 37.27 12.49
CA GLU A 443 11.00 35.85 12.67
C GLU A 443 9.53 35.59 12.37
N CYS A 444 8.62 36.46 12.82
CA CYS A 444 7.20 36.37 12.47
C CYS A 444 6.97 36.47 10.96
N ILE A 445 7.69 37.36 10.26
CA ILE A 445 7.59 37.48 8.79
C ILE A 445 8.09 36.20 8.13
N GLN A 446 9.22 35.65 8.56
CA GLN A 446 9.74 34.38 8.02
C GLN A 446 8.77 33.21 8.25
N LEU A 447 8.17 33.13 9.44
CA LEU A 447 7.14 32.11 9.73
C LEU A 447 5.89 32.31 8.87
N GLN A 448 5.49 33.56 8.62
CA GLN A 448 4.36 33.89 7.75
C GLN A 448 4.64 33.47 6.29
N GLU A 449 5.83 33.79 5.75
CA GLU A 449 6.25 33.38 4.41
C GLU A 449 6.27 31.85 4.26
N ASN A 450 6.84 31.14 5.23
CA ASN A 450 6.84 29.68 5.25
C ASN A 450 5.42 29.10 5.28
N LEU A 451 4.50 29.75 6.01
CA LEU A 451 3.11 29.32 6.11
C LEU A 451 2.34 29.56 4.81
N ASP A 452 2.62 30.66 4.11
CA ASP A 452 2.03 30.96 2.81
C ASP A 452 2.59 30.04 1.70
N ASP A 453 3.87 29.70 1.74
CA ASP A 453 4.48 28.68 0.87
C ASP A 453 3.84 27.29 1.08
N LEU A 454 3.60 26.90 2.34
CA LEU A 454 2.92 25.65 2.66
C LEU A 454 1.46 25.66 2.20
N LYS A 455 0.75 26.78 2.33
CA LYS A 455 -0.61 26.92 1.79
C LYS A 455 -0.60 26.78 0.26
N LEU A 456 0.35 27.40 -0.43
CA LEU A 456 0.44 27.34 -1.88
C LEU A 456 0.73 25.91 -2.37
N LYS A 457 1.60 25.18 -1.68
CA LYS A 457 1.82 23.74 -1.90
C LYS A 457 0.55 22.92 -1.64
N SER A 458 -0.20 23.23 -0.58
CA SER A 458 -1.46 22.54 -0.28
C SER A 458 -2.51 22.78 -1.35
N VAL A 459 -2.60 23.99 -1.91
CA VAL A 459 -3.53 24.29 -3.02
C VAL A 459 -3.11 23.53 -4.28
N SER A 460 -1.83 23.57 -4.65
CA SER A 460 -1.34 22.82 -5.82
C SER A 460 -1.57 21.31 -5.72
N LEU A 461 -1.43 20.72 -4.52
CA LEU A 461 -1.74 19.31 -4.30
C LEU A 461 -3.25 19.01 -4.39
N LYS A 462 -4.11 19.95 -3.99
CA LYS A 462 -5.56 19.82 -4.17
C LYS A 462 -5.95 19.86 -5.64
N ASP A 463 -5.38 20.78 -6.41
CA ASP A 463 -5.64 20.87 -7.86
C ASP A 463 -5.18 19.60 -8.59
N GLN A 464 -4.04 19.01 -8.18
CA GLN A 464 -3.58 17.72 -8.71
C GLN A 464 -4.52 16.55 -8.34
N LEU A 465 -5.07 16.56 -7.13
CA LEU A 465 -6.07 15.56 -6.73
C LEU A 465 -7.34 15.69 -7.57
N GLU A 466 -7.84 16.90 -7.78
CA GLU A 466 -9.02 17.16 -8.59
C GLU A 466 -8.80 16.72 -10.05
N GLU A 467 -7.62 16.99 -10.64
CA GLU A 467 -7.29 16.49 -11.98
C GLU A 467 -7.25 14.95 -12.04
N LEU A 468 -6.74 14.29 -11.00
CA LEU A 468 -6.72 12.84 -10.92
C LEU A 468 -8.12 12.25 -10.75
N GLU A 469 -8.98 12.89 -9.95
CA GLU A 469 -10.38 12.52 -9.78
C GLU A 469 -11.17 12.65 -11.08
N ASP A 470 -10.98 13.74 -11.83
CA ASP A 470 -11.59 13.94 -13.15
C ASP A 470 -11.13 12.88 -14.16
N ARG A 471 -9.84 12.54 -14.14
CA ARG A 471 -9.29 11.48 -15.01
C ARG A 471 -9.82 10.11 -14.64
N LEU A 472 -10.01 9.84 -13.34
CA LEU A 472 -10.63 8.62 -12.85
C LEU A 472 -12.11 8.56 -13.26
N ALA A 473 -12.85 9.65 -13.12
CA ALA A 473 -14.25 9.75 -13.51
C ALA A 473 -14.43 9.52 -15.02
N LYS A 474 -13.57 10.13 -15.84
CA LYS A 474 -13.55 9.88 -17.29
C LYS A 474 -13.26 8.41 -17.61
N SER A 475 -12.23 7.82 -16.98
CA SER A 475 -11.91 6.40 -17.20
C SER A 475 -13.03 5.46 -16.76
N LYS A 476 -13.75 5.77 -15.67
CA LYS A 476 -14.91 4.99 -15.21
C LYS A 476 -16.07 5.08 -16.21
N LYS A 477 -16.33 6.27 -16.75
CA LYS A 477 -17.33 6.47 -17.80
C LYS A 477 -16.98 5.67 -19.05
N ASP A 478 -15.75 5.79 -19.54
CA ASP A 478 -15.27 5.05 -20.72
C ASP A 478 -15.37 3.52 -20.51
N TYR A 479 -15.05 3.03 -19.30
CA TYR A 479 -15.20 1.62 -18.95
C TYR A 479 -16.67 1.17 -18.93
N SER A 480 -17.57 1.99 -18.38
CA SER A 480 -19.00 1.70 -18.35
C SER A 480 -19.58 1.63 -19.77
N GLU A 481 -19.24 2.59 -20.63
CA GLU A 481 -19.68 2.61 -22.03
C GLU A 481 -19.14 1.39 -22.80
N LEU A 482 -17.87 1.02 -22.59
CA LEU A 482 -17.29 -0.17 -23.20
C LEU A 482 -17.95 -1.46 -22.70
N ASN A 483 -18.27 -1.54 -21.41
CA ASN A 483 -18.95 -2.69 -20.83
C ASN A 483 -20.39 -2.83 -21.35
N GLU A 484 -21.10 -1.72 -21.49
CA GLU A 484 -22.43 -1.69 -22.13
C GLU A 484 -22.35 -2.13 -23.60
N GLN A 485 -21.35 -1.65 -24.35
CA GLN A 485 -21.12 -2.10 -25.72
C GLN A 485 -20.81 -3.61 -25.79
N LYS A 486 -19.98 -4.13 -24.90
CA LYS A 486 -19.62 -5.55 -24.87
C LYS A 486 -20.77 -6.46 -24.45
N THR A 487 -21.58 -6.02 -23.49
CA THR A 487 -22.78 -6.78 -23.10
C THR A 487 -23.82 -6.80 -24.23
N ALA A 488 -23.97 -5.71 -24.99
CA ALA A 488 -24.80 -5.69 -26.19
C ALA A 488 -24.26 -6.60 -27.31
N GLU A 489 -22.94 -6.62 -27.54
CA GLU A 489 -22.30 -7.51 -28.52
C GLU A 489 -22.49 -8.99 -28.14
N VAL A 490 -22.27 -9.35 -26.87
CA VAL A 490 -22.48 -10.72 -26.38
C VAL A 490 -23.95 -11.14 -26.53
N ALA A 491 -24.90 -10.26 -26.23
CA ALA A 491 -26.33 -10.55 -26.42
C ALA A 491 -26.66 -10.78 -27.91
N ALA A 492 -26.12 -9.96 -28.81
CA ALA A 492 -26.31 -10.14 -30.25
C ALA A 492 -25.71 -11.44 -30.78
N ASP A 493 -24.51 -11.81 -30.32
CA ASP A 493 -23.85 -13.07 -30.68
C ASP A 493 -24.64 -14.28 -30.13
N GLN A 494 -25.21 -14.17 -28.93
CA GLN A 494 -26.03 -15.21 -28.33
C GLN A 494 -27.34 -15.41 -29.10
N ASP A 495 -27.99 -14.33 -29.56
CA ASP A 495 -29.16 -14.40 -30.44
C ASP A 495 -28.82 -15.05 -31.80
N GLN A 496 -27.65 -14.76 -32.37
CA GLN A 496 -27.18 -15.40 -33.62
C GLN A 496 -26.90 -16.89 -33.42
N LEU A 497 -26.27 -17.25 -32.29
CA LEU A 497 -25.99 -18.63 -31.95
C LEU A 497 -27.29 -19.43 -31.76
N GLU A 498 -28.30 -18.84 -31.12
CA GLU A 498 -29.60 -19.48 -30.94
C GLU A 498 -30.32 -19.71 -32.28
N LYS A 499 -30.28 -18.72 -33.20
CA LYS A 499 -30.81 -18.89 -34.57
C LYS A 499 -30.09 -20.02 -35.31
N CYS A 500 -28.76 -20.01 -35.31
CA CYS A 500 -27.96 -21.04 -35.97
C CYS A 500 -28.19 -22.44 -35.36
N SER A 501 -28.36 -22.52 -34.05
CA SER A 501 -28.69 -23.77 -33.34
C SER A 501 -30.06 -24.29 -33.74
N ASN A 502 -31.06 -23.41 -33.83
CA ASN A 502 -32.41 -23.76 -34.27
C ASN A 502 -32.42 -24.22 -35.73
N ASP A 503 -31.70 -23.54 -36.62
CA ASP A 503 -31.56 -23.94 -38.03
C ASP A 503 -30.88 -25.32 -38.14
N THR A 504 -29.81 -25.55 -37.36
CA THR A 504 -29.13 -26.84 -37.31
C THR A 504 -30.05 -27.95 -36.81
N ARG A 505 -30.87 -27.67 -35.79
CA ARG A 505 -31.86 -28.63 -35.26
C ARG A 505 -32.96 -28.92 -36.29
N GLN A 506 -33.41 -27.92 -37.03
CA GLN A 506 -34.39 -28.08 -38.09
C GLN A 506 -33.81 -28.91 -39.24
N MET A 507 -32.59 -28.61 -39.69
CA MET A 507 -31.90 -29.41 -40.72
C MET A 507 -31.68 -30.86 -40.27
N ALA A 508 -31.30 -31.09 -39.01
CA ALA A 508 -31.14 -32.43 -38.46
C ALA A 508 -32.47 -33.21 -38.45
N SER A 509 -33.58 -32.55 -38.11
CA SER A 509 -34.91 -33.15 -38.17
C SER A 509 -35.32 -33.49 -39.61
N GLN A 510 -35.03 -32.60 -40.57
CA GLN A 510 -35.33 -32.84 -41.98
C GLN A 510 -34.49 -34.00 -42.54
N LEU A 511 -33.19 -34.04 -42.25
CA LEU A 511 -32.32 -35.13 -42.68
C LEU A 511 -32.74 -36.48 -42.09
N GLU A 512 -33.24 -36.49 -40.86
CA GLU A 512 -33.77 -37.71 -40.24
C GLU A 512 -35.09 -38.17 -40.88
N GLU A 513 -35.94 -37.23 -41.31
CA GLU A 513 -37.15 -37.54 -42.08
C GLU A 513 -36.81 -38.06 -43.48
N ASP A 514 -35.91 -37.39 -44.19
CA ASP A 514 -35.42 -37.80 -45.51
C ASP A 514 -34.74 -39.18 -45.44
N ARG A 515 -33.94 -39.44 -44.39
CA ARG A 515 -33.32 -40.76 -44.14
C ARG A 515 -34.37 -41.84 -44.00
N LYS A 516 -35.45 -41.60 -43.24
CA LYS A 516 -36.54 -42.57 -43.08
C LYS A 516 -37.28 -42.84 -44.38
N GLN A 517 -37.57 -41.80 -45.16
CA GLN A 517 -38.19 -41.97 -46.48
C GLN A 517 -37.30 -42.81 -47.40
N LEU A 518 -35.99 -42.53 -47.43
CA LEU A 518 -35.03 -43.30 -48.23
C LEU A 518 -34.92 -44.77 -47.78
N GLU A 519 -35.00 -45.02 -46.46
CA GLU A 519 -35.01 -46.38 -45.90
C GLU A 519 -36.29 -47.14 -46.27
N GLU A 520 -37.45 -46.48 -46.28
CA GLU A 520 -38.72 -47.05 -46.76
C GLU A 520 -38.66 -47.37 -48.25
N GLU A 521 -38.17 -46.43 -49.07
CA GLU A 521 -37.96 -46.65 -50.51
C GLU A 521 -37.00 -47.81 -50.76
N PHE A 522 -35.86 -47.85 -50.08
CA PHE A 522 -34.89 -48.94 -50.20
C PHE A 522 -35.48 -50.30 -49.79
N SER A 523 -36.22 -50.35 -48.68
CA SER A 523 -36.91 -51.56 -48.22
C SER A 523 -37.94 -52.03 -49.25
N SER A 524 -38.71 -51.11 -49.84
CA SER A 524 -39.69 -51.43 -50.89
C SER A 524 -39.02 -51.95 -52.17
N ALA A 525 -37.93 -51.32 -52.61
CA ALA A 525 -37.15 -51.75 -53.76
C ALA A 525 -36.50 -53.12 -53.52
N GLN A 526 -36.01 -53.35 -52.29
CA GLN A 526 -35.46 -54.66 -51.89
C GLN A 526 -36.55 -55.75 -51.89
N ALA A 527 -37.77 -55.44 -51.44
CA ALA A 527 -38.89 -56.36 -51.49
C ALA A 527 -39.26 -56.70 -52.95
N GLU A 528 -39.26 -55.71 -53.85
CA GLU A 528 -39.55 -55.93 -55.26
C GLU A 528 -38.47 -56.75 -55.97
N VAL A 529 -37.19 -56.49 -55.69
CA VAL A 529 -36.08 -57.33 -56.20
C VAL A 529 -36.21 -58.77 -55.70
N LYS A 530 -36.56 -58.97 -54.42
CA LYS A 530 -36.81 -60.31 -53.88
C LYS A 530 -37.96 -61.00 -54.60
N ARG A 531 -39.09 -60.30 -54.81
CA ARG A 531 -40.27 -60.80 -55.53
C ARG A 531 -39.94 -61.22 -56.96
N LEU A 532 -39.23 -60.38 -57.70
CA LEU A 532 -38.78 -60.68 -59.05
C LEU A 532 -37.79 -61.85 -59.09
N THR A 533 -36.90 -61.95 -58.10
CA THR A 533 -35.95 -63.07 -58.01
C THR A 533 -36.68 -64.39 -57.74
N THR A 534 -37.68 -64.40 -56.86
CA THR A 534 -38.52 -65.57 -56.63
C THR A 534 -39.31 -65.94 -57.88
N GLU A 535 -39.93 -64.98 -58.56
CA GLU A 535 -40.70 -65.21 -59.80
C GLU A 535 -39.81 -65.76 -60.92
N LEU A 536 -38.60 -65.22 -61.10
CA LEU A 536 -37.63 -65.73 -62.07
C LEU A 536 -37.13 -67.13 -61.71
N SER A 537 -36.98 -67.44 -60.41
CA SER A 537 -36.65 -68.79 -59.96
C SER A 537 -37.77 -69.80 -60.23
N GLU A 538 -39.04 -69.39 -60.07
CA GLU A 538 -40.21 -70.23 -60.36
C GLU A 538 -40.32 -70.51 -61.85
N GLN A 539 -40.22 -69.47 -62.70
CA GLN A 539 -40.17 -69.64 -64.16
C GLN A 539 -38.99 -70.51 -64.61
N ARG A 540 -37.82 -70.34 -64.01
CA ARG A 540 -36.66 -71.21 -64.29
C ARG A 540 -36.96 -72.66 -63.93
N ASN A 541 -37.61 -72.92 -62.80
CA ASN A 541 -37.96 -74.28 -62.39
C ASN A 541 -39.04 -74.87 -63.30
N GLU A 542 -40.04 -74.10 -63.72
CA GLU A 542 -41.05 -74.53 -64.71
C GLU A 542 -40.39 -74.92 -66.05
N LEU A 543 -39.49 -74.08 -66.58
CA LEU A 543 -38.75 -74.39 -67.80
C LEU A 543 -37.85 -75.62 -67.64
N LEU A 544 -37.23 -75.82 -66.47
CA LEU A 544 -36.45 -77.02 -66.20
C LEU A 544 -37.33 -78.29 -66.16
N ILE A 545 -38.54 -78.20 -65.61
CA ILE A 545 -39.51 -79.30 -65.62
C ILE A 545 -39.97 -79.58 -67.04
N GLU A 546 -40.28 -78.56 -67.84
CA GLU A 546 -40.69 -78.72 -69.24
C GLU A 546 -39.56 -79.35 -70.08
N LEU A 547 -38.32 -78.90 -69.89
CA LEU A 547 -37.15 -79.45 -70.56
C LEU A 547 -36.86 -80.89 -70.10
N ALA A 548 -37.07 -81.20 -68.81
CA ALA A 548 -36.98 -82.57 -68.28
C ALA A 548 -38.07 -83.48 -68.88
N ASN A 549 -39.30 -82.99 -69.03
CA ASN A 549 -40.39 -83.70 -69.69
C ASN A 549 -40.11 -83.92 -71.18
N GLY A 550 -39.59 -82.90 -71.87
CA GLY A 550 -39.16 -83.00 -73.27
C GLY A 550 -38.00 -83.99 -73.46
N MET A 551 -36.99 -83.98 -72.58
CA MET A 551 -35.93 -84.99 -72.55
C MET A 551 -36.50 -86.37 -72.24
N GLY A 552 -37.42 -86.50 -71.29
CA GLY A 552 -38.12 -87.73 -70.97
C GLY A 552 -38.88 -88.30 -72.16
N TYR A 553 -39.60 -87.45 -72.90
CA TYR A 553 -40.26 -87.81 -74.14
C TYR A 553 -39.24 -88.28 -75.20
N ALA A 554 -38.16 -87.53 -75.42
CA ALA A 554 -37.11 -87.93 -76.36
C ALA A 554 -36.43 -89.26 -76.00
N VAL A 555 -36.20 -89.51 -74.71
CA VAL A 555 -35.67 -90.79 -74.20
C VAL A 555 -36.70 -91.90 -74.45
N SER A 556 -37.97 -91.71 -74.08
CA SER A 556 -39.02 -92.71 -74.32
C SER A 556 -39.23 -93.01 -75.80
N PHE A 557 -39.17 -91.99 -76.66
CA PHE A 557 -39.23 -92.13 -78.11
C PHE A 557 -38.03 -92.93 -78.63
N LYS A 558 -36.82 -92.59 -78.17
CA LYS A 558 -35.60 -93.35 -78.50
C LYS A 558 -35.73 -94.81 -78.06
N THR A 559 -36.17 -95.07 -76.83
CA THR A 559 -36.36 -96.43 -76.31
C THR A 559 -37.44 -97.18 -77.09
N GLY A 560 -38.53 -96.51 -77.47
CA GLY A 560 -39.58 -97.07 -78.33
C GLY A 560 -39.03 -97.47 -79.71
N VAL A 561 -38.31 -96.57 -80.38
CA VAL A 561 -37.67 -96.86 -81.68
C VAL A 561 -36.61 -97.95 -81.56
N MET A 562 -35.82 -97.98 -80.48
CA MET A 562 -34.88 -99.08 -80.21
C MET A 562 -35.61 -100.40 -79.99
N GLY A 563 -36.72 -100.40 -79.26
CA GLY A 563 -37.57 -101.58 -79.07
C GLY A 563 -38.20 -102.05 -80.38
N ASP A 564 -38.68 -101.13 -81.23
CA ASP A 564 -39.20 -101.47 -82.56
C ASP A 564 -38.10 -102.03 -83.48
N LEU A 565 -36.86 -101.51 -83.38
CA LEU A 565 -35.69 -102.03 -84.08
C LEU A 565 -35.26 -103.41 -83.56
N GLU A 566 -35.27 -103.63 -82.24
CA GLU A 566 -35.01 -104.93 -81.63
C GLU A 566 -36.09 -105.94 -82.02
N GLY A 567 -37.37 -105.56 -82.01
CA GLY A 567 -38.46 -106.40 -82.47
C GLY A 567 -38.36 -106.74 -83.96
N CYS A 568 -38.00 -105.76 -84.80
CA CYS A 568 -37.69 -106.02 -86.22
C CYS A 568 -36.48 -106.95 -86.37
N ASN A 569 -35.43 -106.79 -85.55
CA ASN A 569 -34.25 -107.65 -85.58
C ASN A 569 -34.58 -109.07 -85.09
N GLU A 570 -35.38 -109.23 -84.04
CA GLU A 570 -35.88 -110.53 -83.57
C GLU A 570 -36.76 -111.20 -84.61
N ALA A 571 -37.65 -110.46 -85.28
CA ALA A 571 -38.44 -110.97 -86.39
C ALA A 571 -37.55 -111.42 -87.57
N LEU A 572 -36.50 -110.66 -87.88
CA LEU A 572 -35.55 -110.98 -88.96
C LEU A 572 -34.67 -112.21 -88.60
N VAL A 573 -34.25 -112.32 -87.33
CA VAL A 573 -33.56 -113.50 -86.79
C VAL A 573 -34.50 -114.71 -86.75
N GLY A 574 -35.78 -114.51 -86.44
CA GLY A 574 -36.85 -115.51 -86.55
C GLY A 574 -36.98 -116.05 -87.98
N GLU A 575 -37.09 -115.17 -88.98
CA GLU A 575 -37.13 -115.59 -90.39
C GLU A 575 -35.83 -116.30 -90.83
N LEU A 576 -34.67 -115.89 -90.33
CA LEU A 576 -33.39 -116.54 -90.64
C LEU A 576 -33.27 -117.92 -89.96
N THR A 577 -33.83 -118.10 -88.77
CA THR A 577 -33.84 -119.39 -88.05
C THR A 577 -34.88 -120.36 -88.63
N GLU A 578 -36.02 -119.88 -89.12
CA GLU A 578 -36.94 -120.68 -89.94
C GLU A 578 -36.32 -121.10 -91.28
N ARG A 579 -35.55 -120.23 -91.93
CA ARG A 579 -34.85 -120.57 -93.19
C ARG A 579 -33.67 -121.54 -93.01
N THR A 580 -33.10 -121.65 -91.81
CA THR A 580 -32.00 -122.59 -91.52
C THR A 580 -32.46 -123.92 -90.92
N SER A 581 -33.66 -123.99 -90.35
CA SER A 581 -34.29 -125.24 -89.88
C SER A 581 -35.09 -125.97 -90.96
N GLY A 582 -35.28 -125.37 -92.14
CA GLY A 582 -35.92 -125.98 -93.32
C GLY A 582 -34.98 -126.70 -94.30
N THR A 583 -33.69 -126.85 -93.99
CA THR A 583 -32.72 -127.63 -94.79
C THR A 583 -31.98 -128.65 -93.91
N SER A 584 -32.70 -129.71 -93.56
CA SER A 584 -32.16 -131.06 -93.31
C SER A 584 -33.10 -132.09 -93.90
#